data_AF-A0A8S1PEV6-F1
#
_entry.id   AF-A0A8S1PEV6-F1
#
_cell.length_a   1.000
_cell.length_b   1.000
_cell.length_c   1.000
_cell.angle_alpha   90.00
_cell.angle_beta   90.00
_cell.angle_gamma   90.00
#
_symmetry.space_group_name_H-M   'P 1'
#
loop_
_entity.id
_entity.type
_entity.pdbx_description
1 polymer ?
#
loop_
_entity_poly.entity_id
_entity_poly.type
_entity_poly.pdbx_seq_one_letter_code
_entity_poly.pdbx_strand_id
1 'polypeptide(L)' 'MFQSDSEEEDSLIIGDIIQGRFEIHSKIGCGSFGQVYKVIDQKYGNTPYAMKVEFGSQECNLLEKEIKVLIDLRQE' A
#
# COMPACT_ATOMS: atom_id res chain seq x y z
N MET A 1 6.52 14.18 27.51
CA MET A 1 7.12 13.78 26.23
C MET A 1 6.59 12.39 25.98
N PHE A 2 5.50 12.27 25.21
CA PHE A 2 4.79 11.01 25.01
C PHE A 2 4.99 10.56 23.57
N GLN A 3 5.24 9.26 23.44
CA GLN A 3 5.88 8.54 22.35
C GLN A 3 5.21 8.75 20.98
N SER A 4 6.03 8.99 19.95
CA SER A 4 5.61 9.13 18.56
C SER A 4 6.60 8.43 17.61
N ASP A 5 7.04 7.21 17.93
CA ASP A 5 8.10 6.53 17.14
C ASP A 5 7.71 5.13 16.62
N SER A 6 6.44 4.71 16.69
CA SER A 6 6.02 3.37 16.24
C SER A 6 5.22 3.33 14.94
N GLU A 7 4.85 4.48 14.36
CA GLU A 7 4.12 4.51 13.07
C GLU A 7 5.04 4.61 11.84
N GLU A 8 6.33 4.91 12.05
CA GLU A 8 7.30 5.08 10.96
C GLU A 8 7.93 3.75 10.49
N GLU A 9 8.03 2.73 11.35
CA GLU A 9 8.75 1.48 11.03
C GLU A 9 8.12 0.66 9.88
N ASP A 10 6.81 0.77 9.65
CA ASP A 10 6.09 0.03 8.60
C ASP A 10 5.83 0.85 7.32
N SER A 11 6.40 2.05 7.19
CA SER A 11 6.14 2.93 6.05
C SER A 11 7.07 2.63 4.87
N LEU A 12 6.51 2.59 3.65
CA LEU A 12 7.31 2.45 2.43
C LEU A 12 8.06 3.74 2.09
N ILE A 13 9.28 3.61 1.58
CA ILE A 13 10.14 4.75 1.23
C ILE A 13 9.81 5.23 -0.20
N ILE A 14 9.73 6.54 -0.38
CA ILE A 14 9.54 7.16 -1.71
C ILE A 14 10.77 6.86 -2.58
N GLY A 15 10.53 6.40 -3.81
CA GLY A 15 11.55 5.97 -4.76
C GLY A 15 11.83 4.47 -4.74
N ASP A 16 11.37 3.73 -3.72
CA ASP A 16 11.51 2.27 -3.70
C ASP A 16 10.71 1.62 -4.82
N ILE A 17 11.25 0.54 -5.38
CA ILE A 17 10.60 -0.24 -6.43
C ILE A 17 10.11 -1.57 -5.88
N ILE A 18 8.80 -1.72 -5.77
CA ILE A 18 8.15 -2.95 -5.33
C ILE A 18 8.06 -3.92 -6.51
N GLN A 19 8.52 -5.16 -6.28
CA GLN A 19 8.54 -6.26 -7.26
C GLN A 19 9.20 -5.89 -8.60
N GLY A 20 10.18 -4.98 -8.58
CA GLY A 20 10.89 -4.53 -9.78
C GLY A 20 10.01 -3.77 -10.79
N ARG A 21 8.83 -3.28 -10.39
CA ARG A 21 7.85 -2.67 -11.31
C ARG A 21 7.21 -1.39 -10.79
N PHE A 22 6.80 -1.36 -9.53
CA PHE A 22 5.99 -0.25 -9.00
C PHE A 22 6.86 0.66 -8.14
N GLU A 23 7.20 1.83 -8.66
CA GLU A 23 7.95 2.84 -7.92
C GLU A 23 7.01 3.63 -6.99
N ILE A 24 7.36 3.74 -5.71
CA ILE A 24 6.59 4.52 -4.74
C ILE A 24 6.80 6.02 -4.99
N HIS A 25 5.73 6.74 -5.32
CA HIS A 25 5.81 8.16 -5.62
C HIS A 25 5.42 9.04 -4.42
N SER A 26 4.32 8.73 -3.74
CA SER A 26 3.85 9.52 -2.60
C SER A 26 2.82 8.76 -1.78
N LYS A 27 2.81 8.93 -0.46
CA LYS A 27 1.69 8.50 0.38
C LYS A 27 0.45 9.35 0.08
N ILE A 28 -0.67 8.71 -0.21
CA ILE A 28 -1.95 9.37 -0.55
C ILE A 28 -3.06 9.08 0.46
N GLY A 29 -2.84 8.15 1.40
CA GLY A 29 -3.77 7.86 2.47
C GLY A 29 -3.13 7.12 3.64
N CYS A 30 -3.70 7.29 4.82
CA CYS A 30 -3.35 6.57 6.03
C CYS A 30 -4.64 6.21 6.76
N GLY A 31 -4.73 4.97 7.25
CA GLY A 31 -5.85 4.50 8.05
C GLY A 31 -5.37 3.59 9.17
N SER A 32 -6.31 3.07 9.96
CA SER A 32 -6.03 2.21 11.11
C SER A 32 -5.38 0.87 10.75
N PHE A 33 -5.59 0.39 9.52
CA PHE A 33 -5.13 -0.94 9.08
C PHE A 33 -3.89 -0.86 8.17
N GLY A 34 -3.50 0.33 7.75
CA GLY A 34 -2.42 0.47 6.79
C GLY A 34 -2.40 1.80 6.06
N GLN A 35 -1.70 1.82 4.95
CA GLN A 35 -1.38 3.02 4.21
C GLN A 35 -1.65 2.82 2.72
N VAL A 36 -1.91 3.92 2.02
CA VAL A 36 -2.13 3.90 0.57
C VAL A 36 -1.12 4.84 -0.07
N TYR A 37 -0.45 4.35 -1.11
CA TYR A 37 0.57 5.04 -1.86
C TYR A 37 0.13 5.21 -3.32
N LYS A 38 0.44 6.36 -3.90
CA LYS A 38 0.52 6.49 -5.36
C LYS A 38 1.82 5.83 -5.81
N VAL A 39 1.73 4.96 -6.80
CA VAL A 39 2.87 4.27 -7.41
C VAL A 39 2.87 4.47 -8.92
N ILE A 40 4.04 4.44 -9.53
CA ILE A 40 4.22 4.53 -10.99
C ILE A 40 4.61 3.15 -11.50
N ASP A 41 3.85 2.63 -12.47
CA ASP A 41 4.18 1.38 -13.14
C ASP A 41 5.24 1.58 -14.23
N GLN A 42 6.48 1.21 -13.91
CA GLN A 42 7.65 1.35 -14.79
C GLN A 42 7.59 0.41 -16.01
N LYS A 43 6.69 -0.58 -16.04
CA LYS A 43 6.60 -1.55 -17.13
C LYS A 43 5.68 -1.11 -18.27
N TYR A 44 4.62 -0.35 -17.96
CA TYR A 44 3.58 0.02 -18.93
C TYR A 44 3.35 1.53 -18.96
N GLY A 45 4.29 2.24 -19.59
CA GLY A 45 4.10 3.65 -19.94
C GLY A 45 4.01 4.60 -18.75
N ASN A 46 4.55 4.24 -17.59
CA ASN A 46 4.55 5.07 -16.38
C ASN A 46 3.13 5.42 -15.90
N THR A 47 2.21 4.47 -16.03
CA THR A 47 0.81 4.66 -15.60
C THR A 47 0.74 4.72 -14.06
N PRO A 48 0.04 5.72 -13.49
CA PRO A 48 -0.12 5.82 -12.04
C PRO A 48 -1.17 4.83 -11.50
N TYR A 49 -0.85 4.18 -10.39
CA TYR A 49 -1.74 3.29 -9.64
C TYR A 49 -1.81 3.68 -8.15
N ALA A 50 -2.81 3.16 -7.44
CA ALA A 50 -2.86 3.18 -5.98
C ALA A 50 -2.42 1.81 -5.44
N MET A 51 -1.53 1.79 -4.47
CA MET A 51 -1.06 0.60 -3.76
C MET A 51 -1.41 0.72 -2.30
N LYS A 52 -2.22 -0.22 -1.79
CA LYS A 52 -2.52 -0.34 -0.37
C LYS A 52 -1.59 -1.36 0.27
N VAL A 53 -1.06 -1.01 1.43
CA VAL A 53 -0.23 -1.88 2.29
C VAL A 53 -0.83 -1.94 3.67
N GLU A 54 -0.74 -3.09 4.33
CA GLU A 54 -1.19 -3.30 5.72
C GLU A 54 -0.01 -3.33 6.68
N PHE A 55 -0.25 -2.89 7.91
CA PHE A 55 0.74 -2.97 8.99
C PHE A 55 0.91 -4.43 9.44
N GLY A 56 2.16 -4.89 9.55
CA GLY A 56 2.47 -6.31 9.80
C GLY A 56 2.12 -6.79 11.20
N SER A 57 1.89 -5.87 12.14
CA SER A 57 1.65 -6.15 13.55
C SER A 57 0.20 -6.49 13.92
N GLN A 58 -0.73 -6.52 12.96
CA GLN A 58 -2.15 -6.74 13.27
C GLN A 58 -2.55 -8.22 13.16
N GLU A 59 -3.29 -8.71 14.16
CA GLU A 59 -3.77 -10.10 14.22
C GLU A 59 -4.76 -10.47 13.10
N CYS A 60 -5.34 -9.48 12.43
CA CYS A 60 -6.30 -9.66 11.34
C CYS A 60 -5.79 -9.00 10.05
N ASN A 61 -5.16 -9.79 9.16
CA ASN A 61 -4.87 -9.34 7.80
C ASN A 61 -6.19 -9.23 7.01
N LEU A 62 -6.61 -8.01 6.69
CA LEU A 62 -7.90 -7.74 6.01
C LEU A 62 -7.72 -7.53 4.50
N LEU A 63 -6.51 -7.25 4.03
CA LEU A 63 -6.23 -6.98 2.61
C LEU A 63 -6.53 -8.21 1.76
N GLU A 64 -6.35 -9.42 2.29
CA GLU A 64 -6.75 -10.66 1.61
C GLU A 64 -8.26 -10.70 1.37
N LYS A 65 -9.07 -10.31 2.36
CA LYS A 65 -10.54 -10.23 2.22
C LYS A 65 -10.93 -9.13 1.24
N GLU A 66 -10.26 -7.98 1.28
CA GLU A 66 -10.48 -6.89 0.34
C GLU A 66 -10.16 -7.29 -1.09
N ILE A 67 -9.03 -7.98 -1.32
CA ILE A 67 -8.65 -8.54 -2.62
C ILE A 67 -9.73 -9.51 -3.11
N LYS A 68 -10.25 -10.38 -2.24
CA LYS A 68 -11.31 -11.31 -2.60
C LYS A 68 -12.56 -10.58 -3.11
N VAL A 69 -13.03 -9.57 -2.38
CA VAL A 69 -14.19 -8.75 -2.80
C VAL A 69 -13.91 -8.03 -4.12
N LEU A 70 -12.71 -7.47 -4.31
CA LEU A 70 -12.33 -6.80 -5.56
C LEU A 70 -12.28 -7.76 -6.76
N ILE A 71 -11.91 -9.02 -6.56
CA ILE A 71 -11.93 -10.06 -7.60
C ILE A 71 -13.37 -10.42 -7.93
N ASP A 72 -14.21 -10.65 -6.91
CA ASP A 72 -15.62 -11.02 -7.10
C ASP A 72 -16.37 -9.93 -7.87
N LEU A 73 -16.20 -8.65 -7.50
CA LEU A 73 -16.83 -7.51 -8.19
C LEU A 73 -16.32 -7.27 -9.61
N ARG A 74 -15.12 -7.74 -9.97
CA ARG A 74 -14.60 -7.60 -11.34
C ARG A 74 -15.27 -8.57 -12.31
N GLN A 75 -15.83 -9.67 -11.81
CA GLN A 75 -16.43 -10.72 -12.64
C GLN A 75 -17.89 -10.43 -13.03
N GLU A 76 -18.47 -9.35 -12.51
CA GLU A 76 -19.79 -8.82 -12.90
C GLU A 76 -19.68 -7.81 -14.07
#